data_AF-A0A925TLD7-F1
#
_entry.id   AF-A0A925TLD7-F1
#
_cell.length_a   1.000
_cell.length_b   1.000
_cell.length_c   1.000
_cell.angle_alpha   90.00
_cell.angle_beta   90.00
_cell.angle_gamma   90.00
#
_symmetry.space_group_name_H-M   'P 1'
#
loop_
_entity.id
_entity.type
_entity.pdbx_description
1 polymer ?
#
loop_
_entity_poly.entity_id
_entity_poly.type
_entity_poly.pdbx_seq_one_letter_code
_entity_poly.pdbx_strand_id
1 'polypeptide(L)' 'MSIRKKLIAGNWKMNKTSADAATLVAEIVAEVGKHSDVDVVVC' A
#
# COMPACT_ATOMS: atom_id res chain seq x y z
N MET A 1 -1.30 -16.30 23.01
CA MET A 1 -0.83 -15.03 22.41
C MET A 1 -1.58 -14.81 21.10
N SER A 2 -2.21 -13.65 20.90
CA SER A 2 -2.78 -13.30 19.60
C SER A 2 -1.67 -12.88 18.64
N ILE A 3 -1.65 -13.43 17.44
CA ILE A 3 -0.71 -13.01 16.40
C ILE A 3 -1.14 -11.63 15.89
N ARG A 4 -0.23 -10.64 15.95
CA ARG A 4 -0.47 -9.34 15.33
C ARG A 4 -0.45 -9.51 13.81
N LYS A 5 -1.45 -8.92 13.14
CA LYS A 5 -1.48 -8.83 11.68
C LYS A 5 -0.23 -8.11 11.17
N LYS A 6 0.31 -8.58 10.05
CA LYS A 6 1.48 -7.96 9.42
C LYS A 6 1.05 -6.68 8.71
N LEU A 7 1.95 -5.70 8.67
CA LEU A 7 1.73 -4.41 8.03
C LEU A 7 2.93 -4.08 7.16
N ILE A 8 2.68 -3.69 5.91
CA ILE A 8 3.66 -3.14 4.98
C ILE A 8 3.28 -1.69 4.72
N ALA A 9 4.20 -0.76 4.98
CA ALA A 9 4.00 0.67 4.77
C ALA A 9 5.00 1.21 3.75
N GLY A 10 4.49 1.69 2.61
CA GLY A 10 5.29 2.31 1.55
C GLY A 10 5.23 3.83 1.65
N ASN A 11 6.31 4.45 2.14
CA ASN A 11 6.44 5.90 2.19
C ASN A 11 7.14 6.45 0.94
N TRP A 12 6.41 7.13 0.06
CA TRP A 12 6.96 7.74 -1.15
C TRP A 12 7.54 9.15 -0.92
N LYS A 13 7.33 9.77 0.25
CA LYS A 13 7.80 11.12 0.59
C LYS A 13 7.44 12.13 -0.51
N MET A 14 8.39 13.00 -0.88
CA MET A 14 8.24 14.05 -1.89
C MET A 14 8.59 13.58 -3.31
N ASN A 15 8.48 12.28 -3.62
CA ASN A 15 8.94 11.74 -4.91
C ASN A 15 7.88 11.76 -6.01
N LYS A 16 6.58 11.94 -5.70
CA LYS A 16 5.49 11.83 -6.68
C LYS A 16 4.57 13.04 -6.65
N THR A 17 4.01 13.37 -7.81
CA THR A 17 2.86 14.27 -7.90
C THR A 17 1.58 13.54 -7.48
N SER A 18 0.50 14.27 -7.22
CA SER A 18 -0.81 13.67 -6.92
C SER A 18 -1.33 12.78 -8.06
N ALA A 19 -1.03 13.13 -9.32
CA ALA A 19 -1.42 12.34 -10.48
C ALA A 19 -0.65 11.01 -10.54
N ASP A 20 0.68 11.06 -10.38
CA ASP A 20 1.50 9.83 -10.35
C ASP A 20 1.15 8.93 -9.17
N ALA A 21 0.76 9.54 -8.05
CA ALA A 21 0.31 8.85 -6.85
C ALA A 21 -0.98 8.05 -7.09
N ALA A 22 -1.97 8.66 -7.75
CA ALA A 22 -3.23 7.99 -8.07
C ALA A 22 -3.03 6.78 -8.98
N THR A 23 -2.19 6.92 -10.00
CA THR A 23 -1.83 5.81 -10.91
C THR A 23 -1.15 4.67 -10.15
N LEU A 24 -0.15 4.99 -9.31
CA LEU A 24 0.56 3.98 -8.53
C LEU A 24 -0.37 3.24 -7.56
N VAL A 25 -1.28 3.94 -6.89
CA VAL A 25 -2.22 3.31 -5.95
C VAL A 25 -3.17 2.37 -6.69
N ALA A 26 -3.64 2.73 -7.88
CA ALA A 26 -4.48 1.85 -8.68
C ALA A 26 -3.74 0.56 -9.09
N GLU A 27 -2.46 0.67 -9.48
CA GLU A 27 -1.60 -0.47 -9.80
C GLU A 27 -1.37 -1.37 -8.57
N ILE A 28 -1.08 -0.79 -7.41
CA ILE A 28 -0.91 -1.54 -6.15
C ILE A 28 -2.19 -2.30 -5.79
N VAL A 29 -3.36 -1.65 -5.86
CA VAL A 29 -4.64 -2.31 -5.56
C VAL A 29 -4.93 -3.44 -6.53
N ALA A 30 -4.63 -3.26 -7.82
CA ALA A 30 -4.82 -4.32 -8.82
C ALA A 30 -3.95 -5.54 -8.53
N GLU A 31 -2.69 -5.33 -8.10
CA GLU A 31 -1.73 -6.40 -7.85
C GLU A 31 -1.99 -7.10 -6.51
N VAL A 32 -2.20 -6.35 -5.42
CA VAL A 32 -2.21 -6.91 -4.07
C VAL A 32 -3.54 -6.78 -3.31
N GLY A 33 -4.56 -6.12 -3.87
CA GLY A 33 -5.82 -5.82 -3.16
C GLY A 33 -6.67 -7.04 -2.77
N LYS A 34 -6.34 -8.23 -3.26
CA LYS A 34 -6.99 -9.50 -2.88
C LYS A 34 -6.36 -10.16 -1.65
N HIS A 35 -5.17 -9.71 -1.23
CA HIS A 35 -4.50 -10.25 -0.04
C HIS A 35 -5.07 -9.62 1.23
N SER A 36 -5.49 -10.45 2.18
CA SER A 36 -6.15 -10.01 3.42
C SER A 36 -5.36 -10.36 4.69
N ASP A 37 -4.30 -11.15 4.57
CA ASP A 37 -3.42 -11.62 5.64
C ASP A 37 -2.40 -10.56 6.11
N VAL A 38 -2.15 -9.56 5.26
CA VAL A 38 -1.25 -8.43 5.51
C VAL A 38 -2.00 -7.13 5.22
N ASP A 39 -1.85 -6.12 6.07
CA ASP A 39 -2.31 -4.77 5.79
C ASP A 39 -1.26 -4.03 4.96
N VAL A 40 -1.71 -3.28 3.95
CA VAL A 40 -0.85 -2.48 3.08
C VAL A 40 -1.26 -1.01 3.19
N VAL A 41 -0.30 -0.14 3.46
CA VAL A 41 -0.50 1.32 3.58
C VAL A 41 0.47 2.04 2.66
N VAL A 42 -0.01 3.06 1.97
CA VAL A 42 0.79 3.94 1.10
C VAL A 42 0.70 5.36 1.67
N CYS A 43 1.83 6.06 1.83
CA CYS A 43 1.92 7.34 2.53
C CYS A 43 2.91 8.32 1.92
#